data_AF-A0AAN9EAU2-F1
#
_entry.id   AF-A0AAN9EAU2-F1
#
_cell.length_a   1.000
_cell.length_b   1.000
_cell.length_c   1.000
_cell.angle_alpha   90.00
_cell.angle_beta   90.00
_cell.angle_gamma   90.00
#
_symmetry.space_group_name_H-M   'P 1'
#
loop_
_entity.id
_entity.type
_entity.pdbx_description
1 polymer ?
#
loop_
_entity_poly.entity_id
_entity_poly.type
_entity_poly.pdbx_seq_one_letter_code
_entity_poly.pdbx_strand_id
1 'polypeptide(L)'
;MEAVMRGTAAYGYAKERSGGPLRSGILTLEETVKSTIGPVYDKFHLVPDELIRKVDESITVVRSVVPVAARTTVSEMAKTVYSTYEPTARMLYSRYQPKAEQCAVSAWQRLIGLPLVPRVADVVLPKVVYCTEKYNETVAAAAEKGYRVSEYLPLVPTEKIAKVFSQKEKKGE
;
A
#
# COMPACT_ATOMS: atom_id res chain seq x y z
N MET A 1 -8.20 -11.26 -1.67
CA MET A 1 -9.41 -10.60 -2.22
C MET A 1 -10.55 -10.46 -1.20
N GLU A 2 -10.83 -11.44 -0.35
CA GLU A 2 -11.95 -11.37 0.61
C GLU A 2 -11.89 -10.19 1.61
N ALA A 3 -10.72 -9.93 2.23
CA ALA A 3 -10.59 -8.86 3.23
C ALA A 3 -10.84 -7.46 2.63
N VAL A 4 -10.39 -7.25 1.38
CA VAL A 4 -10.62 -6.01 0.62
C VAL A 4 -12.12 -5.87 0.34
N MET A 5 -12.78 -6.92 -0.17
CA MET A 5 -14.23 -6.89 -0.46
C MET A 5 -15.09 -6.63 0.78
N ARG A 6 -14.72 -7.21 1.94
CA ARG A 6 -15.41 -6.95 3.22
C ARG A 6 -15.22 -5.50 3.69
N GLY A 7 -14.02 -4.94 3.50
CA GLY A 7 -13.73 -3.53 3.79
C GLY A 7 -14.56 -2.58 2.94
N THR A 8 -14.65 -2.82 1.62
CA THR A 8 -15.44 -1.99 0.69
C THR A 8 -16.93 -2.04 1.02
N ALA A 9 -17.45 -3.23 1.36
CA ALA A 9 -18.84 -3.41 1.75
C ALA A 9 -19.19 -2.67 3.05
N ALA A 10 -18.34 -2.79 4.08
CA ALA A 10 -18.53 -2.09 5.35
C ALA A 10 -18.47 -0.55 5.18
N TYR A 11 -17.56 -0.08 4.34
CA TYR A 11 -17.43 1.34 4.00
C TYR A 11 -18.68 1.87 3.26
N GLY A 12 -19.14 1.14 2.23
CA GLY A 12 -20.35 1.49 1.48
C GLY A 12 -21.57 1.58 2.40
N TYR A 13 -21.72 0.61 3.30
CA TYR A 13 -22.80 0.58 4.27
C TYR A 13 -22.76 1.77 5.26
N ALA A 14 -21.58 2.10 5.79
CA ALA A 14 -21.41 3.23 6.70
C ALA A 14 -21.71 4.56 6.00
N LYS A 15 -21.27 4.73 4.75
CA LYS A 15 -21.50 5.91 3.92
C LYS A 15 -22.98 6.15 3.62
N GLU A 16 -23.72 5.08 3.33
CA GLU A 16 -25.14 5.14 3.01
C GLU A 16 -26.00 5.49 4.23
N ARG A 17 -25.53 5.13 5.44
CA ARG A 17 -26.18 5.47 6.71
C ARG A 17 -25.75 6.79 7.33
N SER A 18 -24.58 7.33 6.98
CA SER A 18 -24.18 8.68 7.39
C SER A 18 -25.10 9.70 6.70
N GLY A 19 -26.24 10.03 7.31
CA GLY A 19 -27.09 11.15 6.90
C GLY A 19 -26.50 12.49 7.32
N GLY A 20 -26.87 13.58 6.64
CA GLY A 20 -26.56 14.95 7.06
C GLY A 20 -25.12 15.42 6.74
N PRO A 21 -24.57 16.39 7.51
CA PRO A 21 -23.30 17.08 7.21
C PRO A 21 -22.07 16.17 7.08
N LEU A 22 -22.07 15.02 7.76
CA LEU A 22 -20.98 14.05 7.73
C LEU A 22 -20.85 13.37 6.37
N ARG A 23 -21.96 13.12 5.67
CA ARG A 23 -21.95 12.56 4.31
C ARG A 23 -21.23 13.48 3.33
N SER A 24 -21.50 14.78 3.46
CA SER A 24 -20.85 15.81 2.65
C SER A 24 -19.34 15.83 2.91
N GLY A 25 -18.92 15.76 4.18
CA GLY A 25 -17.51 15.67 4.54
C GLY A 25 -16.83 14.41 3.98
N ILE A 26 -17.48 13.25 4.04
CA ILE A 26 -16.95 11.99 3.49
C ILE A 26 -16.80 12.08 1.96
N LEU A 27 -17.80 12.60 1.25
CA LEU A 27 -17.73 12.78 -0.20
C LEU A 27 -16.63 13.76 -0.61
N THR A 28 -16.51 14.90 0.08
CA THR A 28 -15.42 15.87 -0.18
C THR A 28 -14.05 15.27 0.11
N LEU A 29 -13.92 14.46 1.17
CA LEU A 29 -12.69 13.73 1.48
C LEU A 29 -12.36 12.71 0.39
N GLU A 30 -13.34 11.91 -0.05
CA GLU A 30 -13.16 10.95 -1.14
C GLU A 30 -12.73 11.64 -2.44
N GLU A 31 -13.38 12.74 -2.82
CA GLU A 31 -13.03 13.51 -4.02
C GLU A 31 -11.65 14.13 -3.91
N THR A 32 -11.29 14.66 -2.74
CA THR A 32 -9.95 15.22 -2.49
C THR A 32 -8.88 14.15 -2.54
N VAL A 33 -9.12 13.00 -1.90
CA VAL A 33 -8.24 11.82 -1.94
C VAL A 33 -8.10 11.34 -3.37
N LYS A 34 -9.21 11.15 -4.10
CA LYS A 34 -9.22 10.71 -5.49
C LYS A 34 -8.50 11.70 -6.41
N SER A 35 -8.69 13.00 -6.23
CA SER A 35 -8.03 14.04 -7.04
C SER A 35 -6.53 14.17 -6.71
N THR A 36 -6.13 13.93 -5.46
CA THR A 36 -4.74 14.08 -5.03
C THR A 36 -3.91 12.84 -5.33
N ILE A 37 -4.49 11.66 -5.09
CA ILE A 37 -3.82 10.36 -5.21
C ILE A 37 -4.08 9.72 -6.58
N GLY A 38 -5.20 9.99 -7.25
CA GLY A 38 -5.51 9.45 -8.58
C GLY A 38 -4.40 9.69 -9.60
N PRO A 39 -3.92 10.93 -9.80
CA PRO A 39 -2.83 11.22 -10.73
C PRO A 39 -1.47 10.60 -10.33
N VAL A 40 -1.28 10.34 -9.04
CA VAL A 40 -0.10 9.65 -8.50
C VAL A 40 -0.21 8.16 -8.84
N TYR A 41 -1.35 7.54 -8.52
CA TYR A 41 -1.65 6.16 -8.84
C TYR A 41 -1.52 5.90 -10.34
N ASP A 42 -2.13 6.72 -11.18
CA ASP A 42 -2.09 6.61 -12.65
C ASP A 42 -0.66 6.62 -13.22
N LYS A 43 0.24 7.39 -12.62
CA LYS A 43 1.65 7.46 -13.05
C LYS A 43 2.50 6.27 -12.61
N PHE A 44 2.10 5.54 -11.57
CA PHE A 44 2.98 4.57 -10.92
C PHE A 44 2.46 3.13 -10.96
N HIS A 45 1.17 2.88 -11.17
CA HIS A 45 0.63 1.52 -11.12
C HIS A 45 0.91 0.67 -12.38
N LEU A 46 1.17 1.29 -13.53
CA LEU A 46 1.26 0.56 -14.80
C LEU A 46 2.63 -0.10 -15.05
N VAL A 47 3.72 0.52 -14.59
CA VAL A 47 5.07 0.09 -14.96
C VAL A 47 5.47 -1.24 -14.31
N PRO A 48 5.23 -1.49 -13.00
CA PRO A 48 5.58 -2.77 -12.39
C PRO A 48 4.69 -3.92 -12.87
N ASP A 49 3.38 -3.69 -13.02
CA ASP A 49 2.40 -4.72 -13.35
C ASP A 49 2.52 -5.20 -14.81
N GLU A 50 2.79 -4.30 -15.75
CA GLU A 50 2.91 -4.67 -17.17
C GLU A 50 4.15 -5.52 -17.45
N LEU A 51 5.24 -5.27 -16.71
CA LEU A 51 6.48 -6.03 -16.82
C LEU A 51 6.34 -7.44 -16.25
N ILE A 52 5.74 -7.58 -15.07
CA ILE A 52 5.47 -8.89 -14.45
C ILE A 52 4.50 -9.70 -15.33
N ARG A 53 3.42 -9.07 -15.83
CA ARG A 53 2.44 -9.72 -16.72
C ARG A 53 3.08 -10.23 -18.01
N LYS A 54 3.90 -9.42 -18.70
CA LYS A 54 4.57 -9.86 -19.94
C LYS A 54 5.51 -11.04 -19.71
N VAL A 55 6.20 -11.06 -18.57
CA VAL A 55 7.07 -12.18 -18.19
C VAL A 55 6.23 -13.43 -17.91
N ASP A 56 5.18 -13.32 -17.11
CA ASP A 56 4.27 -14.45 -16.80
C ASP A 56 3.60 -15.03 -18.05
N GLU A 57 3.15 -14.17 -18.97
CA GLU A 57 2.59 -14.57 -20.26
C GLU A 57 3.61 -15.33 -21.08
N SER A 58 4.84 -14.83 -21.19
CA SER A 58 5.90 -15.50 -21.94
C SER A 58 6.25 -16.88 -21.35
N ILE A 59 6.37 -16.98 -20.02
CA ILE A 59 6.67 -18.23 -19.31
C ILE A 59 5.54 -19.24 -19.52
N THR A 60 4.29 -18.79 -19.46
CA THR A 60 3.10 -19.63 -19.64
C THR A 60 3.04 -20.19 -21.06
N VAL A 61 3.29 -19.35 -22.07
CA VAL A 61 3.36 -19.76 -23.48
C VAL A 61 4.48 -20.79 -23.68
N VAL A 62 5.71 -20.51 -23.22
CA VAL A 62 6.84 -21.45 -23.37
C VAL A 62 6.53 -22.79 -22.70
N ARG A 63 5.97 -22.78 -21.49
CA ARG A 63 5.61 -24.00 -20.73
C ARG A 63 4.53 -24.85 -21.42
N SER A 64 3.66 -24.23 -22.21
CA SER A 64 2.60 -24.92 -22.97
C SER A 64 3.13 -25.69 -24.18
N VAL A 65 4.27 -25.26 -24.73
CA VAL A 65 4.90 -25.84 -25.92
C VAL A 65 5.94 -26.91 -25.58
N VAL A 66 6.59 -26.82 -24.40
CA VAL A 66 7.62 -27.81 -24.01
C VAL A 66 7.05 -29.10 -23.38
N PRO A 67 7.71 -30.26 -23.60
CA PRO A 67 7.38 -31.51 -22.94
C PRO A 67 7.43 -31.40 -21.41
N VAL A 68 6.63 -32.21 -20.71
CA VAL A 68 6.53 -32.20 -19.23
C VAL A 68 7.91 -32.35 -18.56
N ALA A 69 8.78 -33.20 -19.12
CA ALA A 69 10.14 -33.41 -18.64
C ALA A 69 11.04 -32.16 -18.69
N ALA A 70 10.75 -31.19 -19.56
CA ALA A 70 11.51 -29.95 -19.72
C ALA A 70 10.89 -28.76 -18.96
N ARG A 71 9.71 -28.92 -18.34
CA ARG A 71 9.04 -27.84 -17.59
C ARG A 71 9.80 -27.40 -16.35
N THR A 72 10.53 -28.31 -15.71
CA THR A 72 11.40 -27.99 -14.57
C THR A 72 12.52 -27.04 -15.00
N THR A 73 13.14 -27.29 -16.16
CA THR A 73 14.15 -26.42 -16.77
C THR A 73 13.57 -25.04 -17.11
N VAL A 74 12.36 -24.98 -17.69
CA VAL A 74 11.67 -23.70 -17.94
C VAL A 74 11.37 -22.95 -16.63
N SER A 75 11.03 -23.66 -15.56
CA SER A 75 10.82 -23.04 -14.24
C SER A 75 12.12 -22.50 -13.63
N GLU A 76 13.25 -23.18 -13.81
CA GLU A 76 14.57 -22.72 -13.36
C GLU A 76 15.06 -21.51 -14.18
N MET A 77 14.79 -21.53 -15.50
CA MET A 77 15.02 -20.39 -16.40
C MET A 77 14.17 -19.18 -16.03
N ALA A 78 12.89 -19.39 -15.69
CA ALA A 78 12.02 -18.34 -15.19
C ALA A 78 12.60 -17.72 -13.91
N LYS A 79 13.02 -18.54 -12.93
CA LYS A 79 13.64 -18.04 -11.69
C LYS A 79 14.88 -17.20 -11.96
N THR A 80 15.74 -17.63 -12.89
CA THR A 80 16.95 -16.86 -13.26
C THR A 80 16.61 -15.54 -13.97
N VAL A 81 15.58 -15.52 -14.82
CA VAL A 81 15.05 -14.29 -15.42
C VAL A 81 14.51 -13.34 -14.36
N TYR A 82 13.71 -13.83 -13.39
CA TYR A 82 13.26 -13.01 -12.26
C TYR A 82 14.43 -12.46 -11.45
N SER A 83 15.41 -13.29 -11.09
CA SER A 83 16.61 -12.83 -10.34
C SER A 83 17.43 -11.79 -11.11
N THR A 84 17.37 -11.80 -12.45
CA THR A 84 18.04 -10.80 -13.30
C THR A 84 17.26 -9.48 -13.32
N TYR A 85 15.93 -9.56 -13.29
CA TYR A 85 15.06 -8.39 -13.32
C TYR A 85 14.86 -7.74 -11.94
N GLU A 86 14.97 -8.54 -10.88
CA GLU A 86 14.86 -8.12 -9.48
C GLU A 86 15.74 -6.90 -9.13
N PRO A 87 17.04 -6.81 -9.49
CA PRO A 87 17.84 -5.60 -9.26
C PRO A 87 17.35 -4.39 -10.08
N THR A 88 16.86 -4.58 -11.31
CA THR A 88 16.29 -3.51 -12.13
C THR A 88 14.99 -2.98 -11.53
N ALA A 89 14.12 -3.88 -11.08
CA ALA A 89 12.89 -3.52 -10.37
C ALA A 89 13.22 -2.77 -9.07
N ARG A 90 14.15 -3.28 -8.25
CA ARG A 90 14.64 -2.60 -7.04
C ARG A 90 15.17 -1.20 -7.35
N MET A 91 16.00 -1.05 -8.38
CA MET A 91 16.55 0.23 -8.81
C MET A 91 15.44 1.22 -9.22
N LEU A 92 14.44 0.77 -9.97
CA LEU A 92 13.30 1.59 -10.34
C LEU A 92 12.50 2.00 -9.08
N TYR A 93 12.18 1.05 -8.20
CA TYR A 93 11.51 1.34 -6.92
C TYR A 93 12.29 2.36 -6.08
N SER A 94 13.60 2.19 -5.90
CA SER A 94 14.43 3.15 -5.16
C SER A 94 14.42 4.55 -5.77
N ARG A 95 14.34 4.69 -7.09
CA ARG A 95 14.22 6.01 -7.76
C ARG A 95 12.86 6.65 -7.56
N TYR A 96 11.80 5.84 -7.48
CA TYR A 96 10.43 6.33 -7.33
C TYR A 96 10.02 6.54 -5.88
N GLN A 97 10.59 5.78 -4.95
CA GLN A 97 10.35 5.87 -3.51
C GLN A 97 10.35 7.32 -2.99
N PRO A 98 11.37 8.16 -3.22
CA PRO A 98 11.35 9.53 -2.69
C PRO A 98 10.21 10.39 -3.27
N LYS A 99 9.80 10.14 -4.52
CA LYS A 99 8.66 10.85 -5.13
C LYS A 99 7.33 10.38 -4.55
N ALA A 100 7.20 9.08 -4.32
CA ALA A 100 6.04 8.50 -3.66
C ALA A 100 5.91 9.00 -2.21
N GLU A 101 7.02 9.03 -1.46
CA GLU A 101 7.10 9.59 -0.11
C GLU A 101 6.72 11.08 -0.10
N GLN A 102 7.28 11.89 -1.00
CA GLN A 102 6.94 13.31 -1.11
C GLN A 102 5.45 13.53 -1.43
N CYS A 103 4.88 12.70 -2.31
CA CYS A 103 3.45 12.74 -2.61
C CYS A 103 2.62 12.34 -1.39
N ALA A 104 3.00 11.28 -0.68
CA ALA A 104 2.32 10.82 0.53
C ALA A 104 2.34 11.89 1.63
N VAL A 105 3.50 12.53 1.86
CA VAL A 105 3.64 13.64 2.81
C VAL A 105 2.78 14.84 2.40
N SER A 106 2.79 15.21 1.11
CA SER A 106 2.00 16.35 0.61
C SER A 106 0.50 16.08 0.71
N ALA A 107 0.06 14.87 0.37
CA ALA A 107 -1.33 14.45 0.51
C ALA A 107 -1.74 14.43 1.99
N TRP A 108 -0.89 13.91 2.88
CA TRP A 108 -1.13 13.90 4.31
C TRP A 108 -1.25 15.32 4.88
N GLN A 109 -0.36 16.23 4.50
CA GLN A 109 -0.41 17.64 4.92
C GLN A 109 -1.71 18.33 4.49
N ARG A 110 -2.19 18.06 3.28
CA ARG A 110 -3.48 18.57 2.81
C ARG A 110 -4.65 17.99 3.61
N LEU A 111 -4.60 16.69 3.92
CA LEU A 111 -5.64 16.02 4.70
C LEU A 111 -5.72 16.57 6.13
N ILE A 112 -4.60 16.71 6.83
CA ILE A 112 -4.60 17.28 8.20
C ILE A 112 -4.99 18.76 8.22
N GLY A 113 -4.85 19.47 7.10
CA GLY A 113 -5.33 20.85 6.92
C GLY A 113 -6.84 20.96 6.80
N LEU A 114 -7.57 19.85 6.63
CA LEU A 114 -9.03 19.86 6.57
C LEU A 114 -9.62 19.99 8.00
N PRO A 115 -10.57 20.90 8.22
CA PRO A 115 -11.09 21.22 9.56
C PRO A 115 -11.87 20.06 10.22
N LEU A 116 -12.15 18.99 9.47
CA LEU A 116 -12.83 17.80 9.97
C LEU A 116 -11.87 16.78 10.60
N VAL A 117 -10.61 16.74 10.15
CA VAL A 117 -9.65 15.71 10.59
C VAL A 117 -9.30 15.83 12.08
N PRO A 118 -9.02 17.03 12.63
CA PRO A 118 -8.81 17.18 14.07
C PRO A 118 -10.04 16.82 14.91
N ARG A 119 -11.26 17.04 14.39
CA ARG A 119 -12.51 16.78 15.13
C ARG A 119 -12.84 15.31 15.31
N VAL A 120 -12.38 14.46 14.39
CA VAL A 120 -12.62 13.01 14.43
C VAL A 120 -11.39 12.23 14.85
N ALA A 121 -10.27 12.91 15.08
CA ALA A 121 -8.99 12.31 15.43
C ALA A 121 -9.12 11.40 16.65
N ASP A 122 -9.72 11.87 17.75
CA ASP A 122 -9.81 11.10 19.00
C ASP A 122 -10.64 9.81 18.88
N VAL A 123 -11.60 9.78 17.96
CA VAL A 123 -12.45 8.60 17.71
C VAL A 123 -11.75 7.60 16.79
N VAL A 124 -10.99 8.11 15.83
CA VAL A 124 -10.34 7.31 14.77
C VAL A 124 -8.96 6.81 15.23
N LEU A 125 -8.26 7.58 16.06
CA LEU A 125 -6.88 7.32 16.48
C LEU A 125 -6.73 5.94 17.15
N PRO A 126 -7.58 5.50 18.11
CA PRO A 126 -7.45 4.17 18.70
C PRO A 126 -7.60 3.04 17.66
N LYS A 127 -8.49 3.22 16.68
CA LYS A 127 -8.69 2.24 15.60
C LYS A 127 -7.50 2.21 14.66
N VAL A 128 -6.92 3.36 14.33
CA VAL A 128 -5.71 3.46 13.50
C VAL A 128 -4.54 2.79 14.20
N VAL A 129 -4.35 3.03 15.50
CA VAL A 129 -3.30 2.39 16.30
C VAL A 129 -3.46 0.87 16.28
N TYR A 130 -4.65 0.36 16.63
CA TYR A 130 -4.94 -1.08 16.62
C TYR A 130 -4.71 -1.73 15.25
N CYS A 131 -5.21 -1.11 14.17
CA CYS A 131 -5.02 -1.63 12.82
C CYS A 131 -3.55 -1.64 12.41
N THR A 132 -2.79 -0.62 12.81
CA THR A 132 -1.36 -0.51 12.52
C THR A 132 -0.56 -1.59 13.25
N GLU A 133 -0.88 -1.82 14.52
CA GLU A 133 -0.28 -2.88 15.32
C GLU A 133 -0.55 -4.26 14.70
N LYS A 134 -1.81 -4.56 14.37
CA LYS A 134 -2.18 -5.83 13.73
C LYS A 134 -1.52 -6.03 12.36
N TYR A 135 -1.38 -4.97 11.58
CA TYR A 135 -0.64 -5.02 10.32
C TYR A 135 0.83 -5.37 10.57
N ASN A 136 1.50 -4.68 11.49
CA ASN A 136 2.91 -4.92 11.80
C ASN A 136 3.15 -6.35 12.32
N GLU A 137 2.31 -6.84 13.23
CA GLU A 137 2.35 -8.23 13.71
C GLU A 137 2.22 -9.23 12.53
N THR A 138 1.27 -8.99 11.62
CA THR A 138 1.02 -9.87 10.49
C THR A 138 2.22 -9.90 9.53
N VAL A 139 2.82 -8.75 9.26
CA VAL A 139 4.02 -8.64 8.41
C VAL A 139 5.22 -9.33 9.06
N ALA A 140 5.42 -9.14 10.36
CA ALA A 140 6.50 -9.80 11.11
C ALA A 140 6.32 -11.32 11.13
N ALA A 141 5.13 -11.81 11.44
CA ALA A 141 4.82 -13.24 11.43
C ALA A 141 4.94 -13.86 10.03
N ALA A 142 4.65 -13.09 8.97
CA ALA A 142 4.85 -13.55 7.60
C ALA A 142 6.34 -13.67 7.25
N ALA A 143 7.17 -12.74 7.72
CA ALA A 143 8.62 -12.77 7.55
C ALA A 143 9.25 -13.95 8.30
N GLU A 144 8.84 -14.21 9.54
CA GLU A 144 9.30 -15.37 10.33
C GLU A 144 8.99 -16.70 9.65
N LYS A 145 7.87 -16.78 8.93
CA LYS A 145 7.45 -17.96 8.15
C LYS A 145 8.16 -18.06 6.79
N GLY A 146 9.02 -17.11 6.43
CA GLY A 146 9.76 -17.10 5.17
C GLY A 146 8.90 -16.76 3.95
N TYR A 147 7.76 -16.09 4.12
CA TYR A 147 6.96 -15.65 2.98
C TYR A 147 7.63 -14.47 2.27
N ARG A 148 8.14 -14.67 1.06
CA ARG A 148 8.83 -13.63 0.25
C ARG A 148 8.04 -12.32 0.09
N VAL A 149 6.71 -12.36 0.18
CA VAL A 149 5.87 -11.15 0.11
C VAL A 149 6.13 -10.17 1.27
N SER A 150 6.60 -10.64 2.44
CA SER A 150 6.88 -9.77 3.58
C SER A 150 8.08 -8.85 3.36
N GLU A 151 9.01 -9.23 2.49
CA GLU A 151 10.17 -8.41 2.12
C GLU A 151 9.77 -7.10 1.41
N TYR A 152 8.57 -7.07 0.83
CA TYR A 152 8.02 -5.91 0.14
C TYR A 152 7.00 -5.12 0.98
N LEU A 153 6.61 -5.63 2.15
CA LEU A 153 5.63 -4.99 3.03
C LEU A 153 6.37 -4.23 4.14
N PRO A 154 6.39 -2.88 4.10
CA PRO A 154 7.10 -2.11 5.10
C PRO A 154 6.37 -2.17 6.44
N LEU A 155 7.13 -2.31 7.54
CA LEU A 155 6.60 -2.10 8.89
C LEU A 155 6.37 -0.61 9.14
N VAL A 156 5.25 -0.29 9.77
CA VAL A 156 4.94 1.08 10.18
C VAL A 156 5.75 1.41 11.44
N PRO A 157 6.60 2.46 11.43
CA PRO A 157 7.50 2.76 12.54
C PRO A 157 6.77 3.50 13.67
N THR A 158 5.90 2.79 14.40
CA THR A 158 5.02 3.34 15.45
C THR A 158 5.81 4.05 16.55
N GLU A 159 6.95 3.51 16.98
CA GLU A 159 7.82 4.11 18.01
C GLU A 159 8.38 5.48 17.56
N LYS A 160 8.86 5.57 16.31
CA LYS A 160 9.39 6.83 15.77
C LYS A 160 8.29 7.87 15.65
N ILE A 161 7.10 7.45 15.23
CA ILE A 161 5.93 8.32 15.11
C ILE A 161 5.53 8.84 16.49
N ALA A 162 5.38 7.97 17.49
CA ALA A 162 5.06 8.36 18.86
C ALA A 162 6.06 9.36 19.44
N LYS A 163 7.36 9.12 19.24
CA LYS A 163 8.42 10.03 19.69
C LYS A 163 8.31 11.44 19.11
N VAL A 164 7.96 11.57 17.82
CA VAL A 164 7.78 12.88 17.16
C VAL A 164 6.60 13.65 17.76
N PHE A 165 5.51 12.95 18.11
CA PHE A 165 4.35 13.59 18.73
C PHE A 165 4.64 14.05 20.18
N SER A 166 5.27 13.21 21.01
CA SER A 166 5.64 13.59 22.37
C SER A 166 6.69 14.71 22.44
N GLN A 167 7.51 14.88 21.40
CA GLN A 167 8.46 16.01 21.32
C GLN A 167 7.78 17.34 20.97
N LYS A 168 6.66 17.33 20.25
CA LYS A 168 5.90 18.56 19.94
C LYS A 168 5.18 19.11 21.17
N GLU A 169 4.71 18.24 22.06
CA GLU A 169 4.09 18.64 23.34
C GLU A 169 5.09 19.36 24.27
N LYS A 170 6.34 18.90 24.31
CA LYS A 170 7.41 19.49 25.16
C LYS A 170 8.00 20.81 24.65
N LYS A 171 7.65 21.26 23.45
CA LYS A 171 8.20 22.47 22.82
C LYS A 171 7.21 23.63 22.77
N GLY A 172 6.01 23.42 23.31
CA GLY A 172 4.94 24.41 23.42
C GLY A 172 4.63 24.84 24.86
N GLU A 173 5.55 24.56 25.80
CA GLU A 173 5.50 25.00 27.20
C GLU A 173 6.61 26.01 27.48
#